data_AF-G3VJR5-F1
#
_entry.id   AF-G3VJR5-F1
#
_cell.length_a   1.000
_cell.length_b   1.000
_cell.length_c   1.000
_cell.angle_alpha   90.00
_cell.angle_beta   90.00
_cell.angle_gamma   90.00
#
_symmetry.space_group_name_H-M   'P 1'
#
loop_
_entity.id
_entity.type
_entity.pdbx_description
1 polymer ?
#
loop_
_entity_poly.entity_id
_entity_poly.type
_entity_poly.pdbx_seq_one_letter_code
_entity_poly.pdbx_strand_id
1 'polypeptide(L)'
;MDKNPNSEAIDEISESIPGTIDGISEPCFSFGVISDIQYADLEDGYNFLRTKMRYYRYSLRHLQGAIEEWNEESNHLFFVLQLGDIIDGFNAQYKASEESLKNVLKEFKKLRAPVHHTWGNHEFYNFSRHYLRNSKLNTKFLGDQIAHCPETIPSENYYAYHFVPFPKFRFILLDAYDLSVLGIDQSSPKYQDCMKMLKEKNPNKELNSPQGLSEPQFVQYNGGFSQDQLNWFNAVLTFSDTNQEKVVVVDFFGKSKKDIWNAYINRILWLKGTIRNFPSSSFGR
;
A
#
# COMPACT_ATOMS: atom_id res chain seq x y z
N MET A 1 36.84 37.39 -61.21
CA MET A 1 35.38 37.30 -60.99
C MET A 1 35.14 35.99 -60.30
N ASP A 2 35.00 36.08 -58.99
CA ASP A 2 34.91 34.97 -58.05
C ASP A 2 33.65 34.14 -58.24
N LYS A 3 33.81 32.81 -58.27
CA LYS A 3 32.84 31.86 -57.72
C LYS A 3 33.59 30.62 -57.23
N ASN A 4 33.74 30.54 -55.91
CA ASN A 4 34.21 29.37 -55.18
C ASN A 4 33.02 28.86 -54.33
N PRO A 5 32.43 27.68 -54.59
CA PRO A 5 31.43 27.10 -53.71
C PRO A 5 32.04 25.87 -53.03
N ASN A 6 32.59 26.05 -51.82
CA ASN A 6 32.84 24.94 -50.90
C ASN A 6 32.41 25.40 -49.52
N SER A 7 31.13 25.15 -49.19
CA SER A 7 30.68 25.06 -47.81
C SER A 7 30.91 23.62 -47.36
N GLU A 8 31.95 23.40 -46.57
CA GLU A 8 32.18 22.13 -45.90
C GLU A 8 31.06 21.88 -44.87
N ALA A 9 30.30 20.82 -45.12
CA ALA A 9 29.42 20.21 -44.13
C ALA A 9 30.28 19.42 -43.13
N ILE A 10 30.17 19.76 -41.86
CA ILE A 10 30.65 18.94 -40.76
C ILE A 10 29.54 17.93 -40.47
N ASP A 11 29.75 16.69 -40.89
CA ASP A 11 28.90 15.56 -40.50
C ASP A 11 29.13 15.23 -39.02
N GLU A 12 28.22 15.64 -38.15
CA GLU A 12 28.08 15.07 -36.81
C GLU A 12 27.47 13.67 -36.93
N ILE A 13 28.30 12.65 -36.70
CA ILE A 13 27.86 11.27 -36.51
C ILE A 13 27.10 11.22 -35.17
N SER A 14 25.77 11.26 -35.23
CA SER A 14 24.93 10.89 -34.10
C SER A 14 24.92 9.37 -33.96
N GLU A 15 25.51 8.86 -32.88
CA GLU A 15 25.32 7.49 -32.46
C GLU A 15 23.85 7.31 -32.07
N SER A 16 23.08 6.72 -32.97
CA SER A 16 21.69 6.35 -32.73
C SER A 16 21.63 5.16 -31.77
N ILE A 17 21.03 5.38 -30.60
CA ILE A 17 20.67 4.31 -29.66
C ILE A 17 19.54 3.48 -30.33
N PRO A 18 19.71 2.17 -30.59
CA PRO A 18 18.65 1.38 -31.16
C PRO A 18 17.64 1.00 -30.08
N GLY A 19 16.39 1.47 -30.22
CA GLY A 19 15.29 0.97 -29.39
C GLY A 19 14.18 1.98 -29.10
N THR A 20 13.62 2.63 -30.12
CA THR A 20 12.31 3.31 -29.97
C THR A 20 11.46 3.01 -31.19
N ILE A 21 10.53 2.07 -31.01
CA ILE A 21 9.39 1.87 -31.91
C ILE A 21 8.18 2.40 -31.14
N ASP A 22 7.56 3.46 -31.67
CA ASP A 22 6.27 4.06 -31.32
C ASP A 22 5.81 4.00 -29.85
N GLY A 23 6.16 5.05 -29.09
CA GLY A 23 5.29 5.61 -28.04
C GLY A 23 5.08 4.81 -26.76
N ILE A 24 5.70 3.64 -26.60
CA ILE A 24 5.68 2.87 -25.36
C ILE A 24 7.11 2.79 -24.83
N SER A 25 7.47 3.67 -23.88
CA SER A 25 8.72 3.51 -23.15
C SER A 25 8.65 2.24 -22.30
N GLU A 26 9.70 1.42 -22.31
CA GLU A 26 9.81 0.28 -21.38
C GLU A 26 9.62 0.74 -19.92
N PRO A 27 8.96 -0.07 -19.07
CA PRO A 27 8.76 0.27 -17.66
C PRO A 27 10.10 0.30 -16.92
N CYS A 28 10.30 1.30 -16.04
CA CYS A 28 11.53 1.38 -15.22
C CYS A 28 11.69 0.18 -14.28
N PHE A 29 10.57 -0.29 -13.72
CA PHE A 29 10.47 -1.49 -12.89
C PHE A 29 8.99 -1.92 -12.82
N SER A 30 8.76 -3.17 -12.42
CA SER A 30 7.44 -3.75 -12.24
C SER A 30 7.28 -4.30 -10.83
N PHE A 31 6.06 -4.22 -10.28
CA PHE A 31 5.70 -4.80 -8.99
C PHE A 31 4.24 -5.26 -9.02
N GLY A 32 3.94 -6.35 -8.30
CA GLY A 32 2.58 -6.87 -8.20
C GLY A 32 1.79 -6.17 -7.09
N VAL A 33 0.46 -6.15 -7.22
CA VAL A 33 -0.44 -5.63 -6.19
C VAL A 33 -1.63 -6.57 -6.04
N ILE A 34 -1.94 -6.97 -4.81
CA ILE A 34 -3.15 -7.72 -4.46
C ILE A 34 -3.73 -7.19 -3.15
N SER A 35 -5.06 -7.22 -3.00
CA SER A 35 -5.77 -6.70 -1.84
C SER A 35 -6.94 -7.61 -1.49
N ASP A 36 -7.37 -7.57 -0.23
CA ASP A 36 -8.62 -8.19 0.23
C ASP A 36 -8.75 -9.67 -0.20
N ILE A 37 -7.67 -10.43 -0.03
CA ILE A 37 -7.71 -11.89 -0.27
C ILE A 37 -8.80 -12.50 0.62
N GLN A 38 -8.88 -12.06 1.88
CA GLN A 38 -9.91 -12.44 2.84
C GLN A 38 -10.20 -13.96 2.81
N TYR A 39 -9.14 -14.77 2.77
CA TYR A 39 -9.30 -16.23 2.74
C TYR A 39 -9.96 -16.74 4.02
N ALA A 40 -10.91 -17.66 3.85
CA ALA A 40 -11.42 -18.51 4.92
C ALA A 40 -11.91 -19.83 4.30
N ASP A 41 -11.78 -20.92 5.04
CA ASP A 41 -12.34 -22.22 4.63
C ASP A 41 -13.85 -22.30 4.91
N LEU A 42 -14.61 -21.42 4.25
CA LEU A 42 -16.05 -21.24 4.44
C LEU A 42 -16.77 -21.23 3.08
N GLU A 43 -18.06 -21.57 3.11
CA GLU A 43 -18.95 -21.34 1.97
C GLU A 43 -19.04 -19.85 1.63
N ASP A 44 -19.30 -19.55 0.35
CA ASP A 44 -19.47 -18.19 -0.12
C ASP A 44 -20.53 -17.44 0.70
N GLY A 45 -20.23 -16.19 1.01
CA GLY A 45 -21.07 -15.35 1.85
C GLY A 45 -21.33 -14.00 1.23
N TYR A 46 -21.70 -13.04 2.08
CA TYR A 46 -21.90 -11.65 1.67
C TYR A 46 -21.09 -10.72 2.56
N ASN A 47 -20.78 -9.53 2.04
CA ASN A 47 -20.28 -8.43 2.84
C ASN A 47 -21.30 -7.98 3.90
N PHE A 48 -20.86 -7.15 4.86
CA PHE A 48 -21.69 -6.66 5.97
C PHE A 48 -23.04 -6.07 5.52
N LEU A 49 -23.05 -5.25 4.45
CA LEU A 49 -24.27 -4.64 3.91
C LEU A 49 -25.12 -5.59 3.04
N ARG A 50 -24.71 -6.85 2.89
CA ARG A 50 -25.35 -7.88 2.04
C ARG A 50 -25.56 -7.46 0.59
N THR A 51 -24.69 -6.60 0.07
CA THR A 51 -24.76 -6.04 -1.28
C THR A 51 -23.80 -6.73 -2.26
N LYS A 52 -22.80 -7.46 -1.76
CA LYS A 52 -21.79 -8.13 -2.57
C LYS A 52 -21.48 -9.51 -2.03
N MET A 53 -21.34 -10.47 -2.93
CA MET A 53 -20.87 -11.82 -2.61
C MET A 53 -19.38 -11.80 -2.24
N ARG A 54 -18.98 -12.66 -1.31
CA ARG A 54 -17.60 -12.93 -0.91
C ARG A 54 -17.29 -14.40 -1.17
N TYR A 55 -16.22 -14.65 -1.92
CA TYR A 55 -15.82 -15.99 -2.36
C TYR A 55 -14.62 -16.50 -1.55
N TYR A 56 -14.84 -16.90 -0.30
CA TYR A 56 -13.76 -17.09 0.69
C TYR A 56 -12.75 -18.17 0.32
N ARG A 57 -13.19 -19.35 -0.13
CA ARG A 57 -12.26 -20.41 -0.57
C ARG A 57 -11.62 -20.09 -1.92
N TYR A 58 -12.39 -19.47 -2.79
CA TYR A 58 -11.96 -19.19 -4.15
C TYR A 58 -10.89 -18.08 -4.20
N SER A 59 -10.82 -17.21 -3.19
CA SER A 59 -9.77 -16.20 -3.10
C SER A 59 -8.36 -16.79 -3.04
N LEU A 60 -8.18 -17.97 -2.44
CA LEU A 60 -6.89 -18.68 -2.44
C LEU A 60 -6.49 -19.11 -3.86
N ARG A 61 -7.46 -19.49 -4.70
CA ARG A 61 -7.21 -19.81 -6.12
C ARG A 61 -6.84 -18.58 -6.92
N HIS A 62 -7.44 -17.42 -6.63
CA HIS A 62 -7.03 -16.16 -7.23
C HIS A 62 -5.60 -15.77 -6.86
N LEU A 63 -5.21 -15.95 -5.60
CA LEU A 63 -3.83 -15.74 -5.18
C LEU A 63 -2.86 -16.70 -5.91
N GLN A 64 -3.22 -17.97 -6.04
CA GLN A 64 -2.42 -18.96 -6.77
C GLN A 64 -2.19 -18.54 -8.23
N GLY A 65 -3.26 -18.17 -8.94
CA GLY A 65 -3.15 -17.70 -10.33
C GLY A 65 -2.32 -16.42 -10.46
N ALA A 66 -2.49 -15.46 -9.55
CA ALA A 66 -1.67 -14.25 -9.55
C ALA A 66 -0.17 -14.55 -9.34
N ILE A 67 0.15 -15.46 -8.42
CA ILE A 67 1.54 -15.87 -8.17
C ILE A 67 2.14 -16.63 -9.36
N GLU A 68 1.36 -17.48 -10.02
CA GLU A 68 1.77 -18.17 -11.25
C GLU A 68 2.09 -17.15 -12.35
N GLU A 69 1.18 -16.23 -12.63
CA GLU A 69 1.35 -15.16 -13.63
C GLU A 69 2.58 -14.29 -13.32
N TRP A 70 2.72 -13.81 -12.08
CA TRP A 70 3.87 -13.01 -11.67
C TRP A 70 5.22 -13.74 -11.74
N ASN A 71 5.23 -15.06 -11.55
CA ASN A 71 6.44 -15.86 -11.68
C ASN A 71 6.80 -16.16 -13.15
N GLU A 72 5.81 -16.11 -14.05
CA GLU A 72 5.96 -16.32 -15.49
C GLU A 72 6.20 -15.02 -16.27
N GLU A 73 5.85 -13.86 -15.70
CA GLU A 73 6.11 -12.56 -16.32
C GLU A 73 7.59 -12.41 -16.70
N SER A 74 7.82 -12.02 -17.96
CA SER A 74 9.16 -11.81 -18.52
C SER A 74 9.91 -10.65 -17.85
N ASN A 75 9.16 -9.66 -17.34
CA ASN A 75 9.69 -8.60 -16.51
C ASN A 75 9.74 -9.08 -15.06
N HIS A 76 10.94 -9.29 -14.53
CA HIS A 76 11.11 -9.68 -13.13
C HIS A 76 10.46 -8.66 -12.20
N LEU A 77 9.49 -9.09 -11.38
CA LEU A 77 8.91 -8.23 -10.36
C LEU A 77 9.91 -7.94 -9.25
N PHE A 78 10.07 -6.67 -8.91
CA PHE A 78 10.95 -6.26 -7.82
C PHE A 78 10.37 -6.62 -6.45
N PHE A 79 9.05 -6.57 -6.31
CA PHE A 79 8.31 -6.90 -5.10
C PHE A 79 6.81 -7.06 -5.40
N VAL A 80 6.05 -7.48 -4.40
CA VAL A 80 4.58 -7.47 -4.40
C VAL A 80 4.06 -6.70 -3.19
N LEU A 81 3.04 -5.87 -3.39
CA LEU A 81 2.27 -5.25 -2.33
C LEU A 81 1.03 -6.09 -2.05
N GLN A 82 0.91 -6.63 -0.84
CA GLN A 82 -0.34 -7.18 -0.33
C GLN A 82 -0.99 -6.14 0.60
N LEU A 83 -2.09 -5.55 0.14
CA LEU A 83 -2.71 -4.36 0.73
C LEU A 83 -3.68 -4.67 1.89
N GLY A 84 -3.36 -5.66 2.72
CA GLY A 84 -4.12 -6.01 3.93
C GLY A 84 -5.29 -6.92 3.66
N ASP A 85 -5.98 -7.30 4.73
CA ASP A 85 -7.08 -8.26 4.75
C ASP A 85 -6.72 -9.58 4.05
N ILE A 86 -5.63 -10.21 4.48
CA ILE A 86 -5.10 -11.46 3.92
C ILE A 86 -6.01 -12.66 4.17
N ILE A 87 -6.63 -12.70 5.36
CA ILE A 87 -7.59 -13.73 5.79
C ILE A 87 -8.85 -13.05 6.31
N ASP A 88 -10.02 -13.69 6.16
CA ASP A 88 -11.27 -13.10 6.66
C ASP A 88 -11.35 -13.15 8.22
N GLY A 89 -12.16 -12.28 8.80
CA GLY A 89 -12.34 -12.12 10.25
C GLY A 89 -13.16 -13.26 10.84
N PHE A 90 -13.96 -13.95 10.01
CA PHE A 90 -14.67 -15.16 10.42
C PHE A 90 -13.72 -16.27 10.87
N ASN A 91 -12.47 -16.31 10.40
CA ASN A 91 -11.51 -17.29 10.90
C ASN A 91 -11.33 -17.20 12.43
N ALA A 92 -11.38 -15.99 13.01
CA ALA A 92 -11.31 -15.80 14.46
C ALA A 92 -12.51 -16.45 15.18
N GLN A 93 -13.71 -16.30 14.61
CA GLN A 93 -14.96 -16.86 15.15
C GLN A 93 -14.92 -18.40 15.15
N TYR A 94 -14.32 -18.99 14.12
CA TYR A 94 -14.15 -20.44 13.97
C TYR A 94 -12.83 -20.98 14.54
N LYS A 95 -12.02 -20.14 15.20
CA LYS A 95 -10.69 -20.50 15.75
C LYS A 95 -9.74 -21.10 14.70
N ALA A 96 -9.82 -20.61 13.46
CA ALA A 96 -9.05 -21.07 12.30
C ALA A 96 -7.98 -20.07 11.83
N SER A 97 -7.79 -18.94 12.53
CA SER A 97 -6.93 -17.83 12.07
C SER A 97 -5.51 -18.25 11.71
N GLU A 98 -4.83 -19.01 12.56
CA GLU A 98 -3.45 -19.42 12.31
C GLU A 98 -3.32 -20.39 11.13
N GLU A 99 -4.22 -21.38 11.03
CA GLU A 99 -4.20 -22.35 9.93
C GLU A 99 -4.56 -21.68 8.60
N SER A 100 -5.57 -20.79 8.59
CA SER A 100 -5.91 -20.01 7.40
C SER A 100 -4.78 -19.09 6.97
N LEU A 101 -4.12 -18.40 7.90
CA LEU A 101 -2.94 -17.60 7.60
C LEU A 101 -1.80 -18.45 7.04
N LYS A 102 -1.53 -19.61 7.63
CA LYS A 102 -0.51 -20.54 7.17
C LYS A 102 -0.78 -21.04 5.75
N ASN A 103 -2.05 -21.31 5.40
CA ASN A 103 -2.44 -21.69 4.04
C ASN A 103 -2.14 -20.59 3.03
N VAL A 104 -2.49 -19.34 3.33
CA VAL A 104 -2.20 -18.21 2.44
C VAL A 104 -0.69 -17.95 2.34
N LEU A 105 0.04 -17.97 3.46
CA LEU A 105 1.50 -17.78 3.47
C LEU A 105 2.25 -18.89 2.74
N LYS A 106 1.71 -20.12 2.72
CA LYS A 106 2.28 -21.22 1.93
C LYS A 106 2.25 -20.91 0.44
N GLU A 107 1.22 -20.22 -0.04
CA GLU A 107 1.14 -19.77 -1.44
C GLU A 107 2.14 -18.65 -1.70
N PHE A 108 2.20 -17.62 -0.84
CA PHE A 108 3.18 -16.54 -0.98
C PHE A 108 4.64 -17.02 -0.98
N LYS A 109 4.98 -18.12 -0.30
CA LYS A 109 6.32 -18.73 -0.37
C LYS A 109 6.73 -19.21 -1.77
N LYS A 110 5.78 -19.40 -2.68
CA LYS A 110 6.05 -19.79 -4.08
C LYS A 110 6.43 -18.59 -4.95
N LEU A 111 6.18 -17.37 -4.50
CA LEU A 111 6.54 -16.15 -5.22
C LEU A 111 8.05 -15.91 -5.15
N ARG A 112 8.66 -15.54 -6.29
CA ARG A 112 10.11 -15.27 -6.38
C ARG A 112 10.51 -13.88 -5.85
N ALA A 113 9.57 -12.96 -5.78
CA ALA A 113 9.77 -11.58 -5.33
C ALA A 113 9.40 -11.42 -3.84
N PRO A 114 10.03 -10.48 -3.11
CA PRO A 114 9.64 -10.16 -1.74
C PRO A 114 8.22 -9.57 -1.69
N VAL A 115 7.54 -9.77 -0.56
CA VAL A 115 6.18 -9.26 -0.34
C VAL A 115 6.19 -8.24 0.80
N HIS A 116 5.56 -7.10 0.56
CA HIS A 116 5.25 -6.11 1.60
C HIS A 116 3.79 -6.28 2.03
N HIS A 117 3.58 -6.58 3.31
CA HIS A 117 2.26 -6.78 3.89
C HIS A 117 1.83 -5.51 4.61
N THR A 118 0.69 -4.91 4.24
CA THR A 118 -0.02 -3.94 5.10
C THR A 118 -0.96 -4.69 6.05
N TRP A 119 -1.38 -4.03 7.13
CA TRP A 119 -2.36 -4.58 8.08
C TRP A 119 -3.68 -3.83 7.97
N GLY A 120 -4.73 -4.55 7.60
CA GLY A 120 -6.12 -4.13 7.53
C GLY A 120 -6.92 -4.48 8.79
N ASN A 121 -8.22 -4.20 8.77
CA ASN A 121 -9.08 -4.53 9.91
C ASN A 121 -9.19 -6.03 10.12
N HIS A 122 -9.14 -6.85 9.07
CA HIS A 122 -9.25 -8.29 9.22
C HIS A 122 -8.01 -8.92 9.86
N GLU A 123 -6.81 -8.34 9.70
CA GLU A 123 -5.67 -8.72 10.53
C GLU A 123 -5.98 -8.50 12.02
N PHE A 124 -6.56 -7.35 12.38
CA PHE A 124 -6.90 -7.03 13.78
C PHE A 124 -8.16 -7.72 14.32
N TYR A 125 -9.01 -8.28 13.46
CA TYR A 125 -10.07 -9.21 13.88
C TYR A 125 -9.51 -10.56 14.28
N ASN A 126 -8.41 -10.98 13.66
CA ASN A 126 -7.82 -12.29 13.88
C ASN A 126 -6.70 -12.27 14.94
N PHE A 127 -5.93 -11.20 15.00
CA PHE A 127 -4.66 -11.18 15.72
C PHE A 127 -4.45 -9.89 16.51
N SER A 128 -3.75 -10.00 17.63
CA SER A 128 -3.26 -8.83 18.35
C SER A 128 -2.09 -8.18 17.60
N ARG A 129 -1.83 -6.89 17.85
CA ARG A 129 -0.62 -6.21 17.35
C ARG A 129 0.67 -6.93 17.77
N HIS A 130 0.70 -7.49 18.98
CA HIS A 130 1.85 -8.26 19.45
C HIS A 130 2.07 -9.51 18.59
N TYR A 131 1.01 -10.25 18.28
CA TYR A 131 1.11 -11.40 17.37
C TYR A 131 1.60 -10.97 15.98
N LEU A 132 1.00 -9.93 15.39
CA LEU A 132 1.35 -9.47 14.04
C LEU A 132 2.82 -9.05 13.94
N ARG A 133 3.34 -8.32 14.95
CA ARG A 133 4.76 -7.92 15.04
C ARG A 133 5.72 -9.12 15.07
N ASN A 134 5.29 -10.27 15.59
CA ASN A 134 6.09 -11.49 15.67
C ASN A 134 5.76 -12.49 14.54
N SER A 135 4.87 -12.13 13.62
CA SER A 135 4.41 -13.00 12.54
C SER A 135 5.15 -12.74 11.24
N LYS A 136 4.91 -13.58 10.22
CA LYS A 136 5.40 -13.37 8.86
C LYS A 136 4.75 -12.18 8.13
N LEU A 137 3.69 -11.60 8.69
CA LEU A 137 3.09 -10.37 8.19
C LEU A 137 3.85 -9.11 8.63
N ASN A 138 4.83 -9.22 9.53
CA ASN A 138 5.74 -8.10 9.81
C ASN A 138 6.88 -8.08 8.78
N THR A 139 6.76 -7.19 7.81
CA THR A 139 7.76 -7.00 6.75
C THR A 139 8.52 -5.68 6.91
N LYS A 140 8.49 -5.07 8.10
CA LYS A 140 9.20 -3.80 8.40
C LYS A 140 10.71 -3.92 8.18
N PHE A 141 11.27 -5.14 8.27
CA PHE A 141 12.69 -5.40 8.00
C PHE A 141 13.09 -5.19 6.53
N LEU A 142 12.12 -5.09 5.60
CA LEU A 142 12.35 -4.69 4.21
C LEU A 142 12.45 -3.17 4.02
N GLY A 143 12.26 -2.39 5.10
CA GLY A 143 12.35 -0.94 5.07
C GLY A 143 13.79 -0.45 5.03
N ASP A 144 13.99 0.68 4.35
CA ASP A 144 15.27 1.38 4.29
C ASP A 144 15.42 2.38 5.43
N GLN A 145 16.67 2.74 5.70
CA GLN A 145 17.02 3.85 6.59
C GLN A 145 17.74 4.93 5.78
N ILE A 146 17.38 6.18 6.01
CA ILE A 146 18.10 7.31 5.44
C ILE A 146 19.20 7.72 6.42
N ALA A 147 20.45 7.58 5.98
CA ALA A 147 21.60 7.98 6.78
C ALA A 147 21.51 9.47 7.13
N HIS A 148 21.82 9.80 8.39
CA HIS A 148 21.84 11.18 8.90
C HIS A 148 20.49 11.93 8.92
N CYS A 149 19.35 11.24 8.75
CA CYS A 149 18.00 11.82 8.88
C CYS A 149 17.16 11.04 9.90
N PRO A 150 17.43 11.18 11.23
CA PRO A 150 16.75 10.41 12.27
C PRO A 150 15.22 10.60 12.30
N GLU A 151 14.72 11.74 11.87
CA GLU A 151 13.29 12.05 11.73
C GLU A 151 12.55 11.14 10.74
N THR A 152 13.28 10.47 9.84
CA THR A 152 12.74 9.50 8.88
C THR A 152 12.70 8.08 9.42
N ILE A 153 13.13 7.86 10.66
CA ILE A 153 13.04 6.57 11.35
C ILE A 153 11.65 6.47 12.00
N PRO A 154 10.83 5.46 11.64
CA PRO A 154 9.50 5.32 12.20
C PRO A 154 9.55 4.89 13.67
N SER A 155 8.61 5.41 14.48
CA SER A 155 8.41 4.92 15.85
C SER A 155 8.01 3.44 15.87
N GLU A 156 8.27 2.76 16.98
CA GLU A 156 7.76 1.39 17.23
C GLU A 156 6.27 1.36 17.58
N ASN A 157 5.65 2.52 17.83
CA ASN A 157 4.24 2.63 18.22
C ASN A 157 3.25 2.26 17.11
N TYR A 158 3.67 2.34 15.85
CA TYR A 158 2.87 2.04 14.66
C TYR A 158 3.66 1.16 13.68
N TYR A 159 2.95 0.46 12.79
CA TYR A 159 3.54 -0.39 11.76
C TYR A 159 3.67 0.36 10.43
N ALA A 160 4.69 1.21 10.33
CA ALA A 160 4.99 1.98 9.13
C ALA A 160 6.49 1.93 8.81
N TYR A 161 6.83 2.03 7.53
CA TYR A 161 8.19 2.10 7.03
C TYR A 161 8.20 2.59 5.58
N HIS A 162 9.38 2.97 5.08
CA HIS A 162 9.57 3.32 3.67
C HIS A 162 10.71 2.48 3.08
N PHE A 163 10.75 2.36 1.75
CA PHE A 163 11.80 1.66 1.02
C PHE A 163 11.93 2.20 -0.42
N VAL A 164 13.07 1.95 -1.06
CA VAL A 164 13.44 2.45 -2.39
C VAL A 164 13.74 1.25 -3.30
N PRO A 165 12.72 0.67 -3.96
CA PRO A 165 12.94 -0.50 -4.82
C PRO A 165 13.67 -0.15 -6.13
N PHE A 166 13.61 1.11 -6.56
CA PHE A 166 14.25 1.58 -7.79
C PHE A 166 14.74 3.03 -7.61
N PRO A 167 15.86 3.45 -8.24
CA PRO A 167 16.37 4.80 -8.12
C PRO A 167 15.29 5.87 -8.32
N LYS A 168 15.21 6.82 -7.38
CA LYS A 168 14.21 7.90 -7.36
C LYS A 168 12.74 7.45 -7.19
N PHE A 169 12.46 6.21 -6.80
CA PHE A 169 11.13 5.78 -6.41
C PHE A 169 11.12 5.33 -4.97
N ARG A 170 10.39 6.03 -4.11
CA ARG A 170 10.20 5.67 -2.71
C ARG A 170 8.78 5.20 -2.47
N PHE A 171 8.65 4.06 -1.81
CA PHE A 171 7.39 3.53 -1.33
C PHE A 171 7.29 3.77 0.16
N ILE A 172 6.12 4.17 0.63
CA ILE A 172 5.85 4.44 2.05
C ILE A 172 4.63 3.64 2.47
N LEU A 173 4.82 2.65 3.35
CA LEU A 173 3.74 1.91 3.98
C LEU A 173 3.31 2.61 5.27
N LEU A 174 2.01 2.85 5.41
CA LEU A 174 1.38 3.48 6.57
C LEU A 174 0.51 2.49 7.36
N ASP A 175 0.48 2.67 8.69
CA ASP A 175 -0.41 1.97 9.60
C ASP A 175 -1.74 2.74 9.68
N ALA A 176 -2.69 2.31 8.87
CA ALA A 176 -4.00 2.96 8.80
C ALA A 176 -4.93 2.62 9.98
N TYR A 177 -4.44 1.86 10.97
CA TYR A 177 -5.13 1.50 12.20
C TYR A 177 -4.39 2.00 13.44
N ASP A 178 -3.35 2.82 13.25
CA ASP A 178 -2.58 3.45 14.32
C ASP A 178 -3.52 4.12 15.33
N LEU A 179 -4.44 4.96 14.85
CA LEU A 179 -5.65 5.35 15.60
C LEU A 179 -6.81 4.43 15.22
N SER A 180 -7.17 3.50 16.09
CA SER A 180 -8.36 2.66 15.90
C SER A 180 -8.81 2.07 17.22
N VAL A 181 -10.05 1.59 17.25
CA VAL A 181 -10.56 0.70 18.31
C VAL A 181 -10.25 -0.77 18.04
N LEU A 182 -9.62 -1.08 16.91
CA LEU A 182 -9.10 -2.40 16.55
C LEU A 182 -7.60 -2.48 16.77
N GLY A 183 -7.12 -3.62 17.25
CA GLY A 183 -5.68 -3.87 17.43
C GLY A 183 -5.01 -3.07 18.56
N ILE A 184 -5.71 -2.15 19.22
CA ILE A 184 -5.21 -1.36 20.35
C ILE A 184 -5.72 -1.96 21.66
N ASP A 185 -4.86 -1.99 22.69
CA ASP A 185 -5.22 -2.44 24.03
C ASP A 185 -6.35 -1.56 24.60
N GLN A 186 -7.46 -2.18 25.01
CA GLN A 186 -8.66 -1.51 25.51
C GLN A 186 -8.40 -0.71 26.79
N SER A 187 -7.37 -1.07 27.56
CA SER A 187 -6.97 -0.36 28.77
C SER A 187 -6.14 0.91 28.48
N SER A 188 -5.65 1.08 27.26
CA SER A 188 -4.77 2.20 26.90
C SER A 188 -5.54 3.52 26.72
N PRO A 189 -4.93 4.67 27.05
CA PRO A 189 -5.52 5.99 26.77
C PRO A 189 -5.87 6.17 25.29
N LYS A 190 -5.00 5.67 24.40
CA LYS A 190 -5.18 5.73 22.94
C LYS A 190 -6.48 5.05 22.49
N TYR A 191 -6.81 3.88 23.04
CA TYR A 191 -8.09 3.22 22.75
C TYR A 191 -9.27 4.04 23.26
N GLN A 192 -9.19 4.57 24.47
CA GLN A 192 -10.27 5.36 25.06
C GLN A 192 -10.57 6.61 24.24
N ASP A 193 -9.53 7.31 23.77
CA ASP A 193 -9.66 8.48 22.89
C ASP A 193 -10.28 8.10 21.54
N CYS A 194 -9.81 7.02 20.91
CA CYS A 194 -10.38 6.53 19.65
C CYS A 194 -11.85 6.12 19.80
N MET A 195 -12.19 5.42 20.89
CA MET A 195 -13.55 4.97 21.18
C MET A 195 -14.49 6.16 21.48
N LYS A 196 -13.99 7.17 22.20
CA LYS A 196 -14.73 8.40 22.46
C LYS A 196 -15.04 9.12 21.14
N MET A 197 -14.02 9.37 20.32
CA MET A 197 -14.20 10.02 19.01
C MET A 197 -15.16 9.23 18.11
N LEU A 198 -15.03 7.90 18.06
CA LEU A 198 -15.91 7.04 17.29
C LEU A 198 -17.37 7.19 17.75
N LYS A 199 -17.65 7.13 19.06
CA LYS A 199 -19.02 7.27 19.61
C LYS A 199 -19.59 8.67 19.45
N GLU A 200 -18.76 9.71 19.48
CA GLU A 200 -19.18 11.09 19.21
C GLU A 200 -19.63 11.27 17.75
N LYS A 201 -18.95 10.61 16.81
CA LYS A 201 -19.24 10.70 15.37
C LYS A 201 -20.21 9.65 14.86
N ASN A 202 -20.36 8.55 15.58
CA ASN A 202 -21.21 7.42 15.22
C ASN A 202 -22.16 7.06 16.38
N PRO A 203 -23.38 7.62 16.38
CA PRO A 203 -24.37 7.32 17.41
C PRO A 203 -25.07 5.95 17.21
N ASN A 204 -24.70 5.19 16.17
CA ASN A 204 -25.33 3.90 15.91
C ASN A 204 -24.95 2.88 16.99
N LYS A 205 -25.91 2.02 17.37
CA LYS A 205 -25.64 0.88 18.27
C LYS A 205 -24.66 -0.11 17.64
N GLU A 206 -24.82 -0.36 16.34
CA GLU A 206 -23.88 -1.13 15.53
C GLU A 206 -22.86 -0.17 14.92
N LEU A 207 -21.66 -0.10 15.52
CA LEU A 207 -20.63 0.87 15.15
C LEU A 207 -20.00 0.58 13.79
N ASN A 208 -20.24 -0.58 13.18
CA ASN A 208 -19.87 -0.83 11.78
C ASN A 208 -20.89 -0.23 10.78
N SER A 209 -22.05 0.24 11.22
CA SER A 209 -23.04 0.80 10.32
C SER A 209 -22.69 2.26 9.97
N PRO A 210 -22.50 2.61 8.68
CA PRO A 210 -22.37 4.00 8.24
C PRO A 210 -23.73 4.70 8.05
N GLN A 211 -24.85 3.98 8.25
CA GLN A 211 -26.19 4.50 7.96
C GLN A 211 -26.49 5.73 8.81
N GLY A 212 -26.90 6.81 8.16
CA GLY A 212 -27.30 8.06 8.83
C GLY A 212 -26.13 8.92 9.33
N LEU A 213 -24.88 8.54 9.09
CA LEU A 213 -23.72 9.35 9.46
C LEU A 213 -23.49 10.47 8.44
N SER A 214 -23.22 11.69 8.92
CA SER A 214 -22.72 12.79 8.08
C SER A 214 -21.31 12.50 7.56
N GLU A 215 -20.52 11.80 8.37
CA GLU A 215 -19.15 11.40 8.09
C GLU A 215 -19.09 9.86 8.10
N PRO A 216 -19.44 9.19 6.98
CA PRO A 216 -19.63 7.73 6.91
C PRO A 216 -18.35 6.92 7.15
N GLN A 217 -17.19 7.58 7.22
CA GLN A 217 -15.91 6.98 7.56
C GLN A 217 -15.74 6.67 9.06
N PHE A 218 -16.52 7.28 9.97
CA PHE A 218 -16.43 7.00 11.41
C PHE A 218 -17.17 5.71 11.78
N VAL A 219 -16.64 4.58 11.35
CA VAL A 219 -17.17 3.24 11.61
C VAL A 219 -16.07 2.37 12.22
N GLN A 220 -16.47 1.39 13.02
CA GLN A 220 -15.55 0.58 13.83
C GLN A 220 -14.50 -0.17 13.01
N TYR A 221 -14.83 -0.60 11.80
CA TYR A 221 -13.89 -1.28 10.90
C TYR A 221 -12.83 -0.36 10.27
N ASN A 222 -12.92 0.96 10.47
CA ASN A 222 -11.94 1.92 9.99
C ASN A 222 -10.90 2.28 11.07
N GLY A 223 -9.95 3.11 10.67
CA GLY A 223 -8.94 3.70 11.53
C GLY A 223 -8.44 5.02 10.93
N GLY A 224 -7.41 5.58 11.56
CA GLY A 224 -6.73 6.79 11.14
C GLY A 224 -5.26 6.77 11.54
N PHE A 225 -4.60 7.90 11.28
CA PHE A 225 -3.17 8.08 11.49
C PHE A 225 -2.94 9.00 12.69
N SER A 226 -2.02 8.65 13.60
CA SER A 226 -1.67 9.54 14.70
C SER A 226 -0.82 10.71 14.20
N GLN A 227 -0.79 11.79 14.98
CA GLN A 227 0.08 12.92 14.66
C GLN A 227 1.56 12.51 14.58
N ASP A 228 2.00 11.58 15.42
CA ASP A 228 3.37 11.05 15.38
C ASP A 228 3.68 10.38 14.04
N GLN A 229 2.77 9.55 13.54
CA GLN A 229 2.92 8.91 12.23
C GLN A 229 2.89 9.94 11.09
N LEU A 230 2.01 10.94 11.18
CA LEU A 230 1.93 12.01 10.17
C LEU A 230 3.19 12.89 10.17
N ASN A 231 3.77 13.17 11.32
CA ASN A 231 5.03 13.92 11.43
C ASN A 231 6.18 13.14 10.78
N TRP A 232 6.31 11.85 11.08
CA TRP A 232 7.28 10.96 10.43
C TRP A 232 7.06 10.91 8.92
N PHE A 233 5.82 10.73 8.49
CA PHE A 233 5.48 10.69 7.07
C PHE A 233 5.86 11.99 6.36
N ASN A 234 5.56 13.15 6.95
CA ASN A 234 5.96 14.45 6.42
C ASN A 234 7.49 14.60 6.32
N ALA A 235 8.25 14.08 7.29
CA ALA A 235 9.71 14.08 7.22
C ALA A 235 10.24 13.26 6.02
N VAL A 236 9.66 12.07 5.79
CA VAL A 236 10.01 11.24 4.62
C VAL A 236 9.64 11.93 3.30
N LEU A 237 8.49 12.58 3.23
CA LEU A 237 8.08 13.37 2.06
C LEU A 237 9.02 14.55 1.81
N THR A 238 9.39 15.29 2.87
CA THR A 238 10.31 16.43 2.77
C THR A 238 11.69 16.00 2.25
N PHE A 239 12.18 14.86 2.73
CA PHE A 239 13.40 14.25 2.20
C PHE A 239 13.24 13.89 0.72
N SER A 240 12.13 13.23 0.36
CA SER A 240 11.86 12.78 -1.00
C SER A 240 11.79 13.95 -1.99
N ASP A 241 11.12 15.05 -1.60
CA ASP A 241 11.02 16.29 -2.39
C ASP A 241 12.41 16.89 -2.64
N THR A 242 13.23 17.01 -1.59
CA THR A 242 14.60 17.53 -1.68
C THR A 242 15.47 16.70 -2.62
N ASN A 243 15.23 15.39 -2.66
CA ASN A 243 15.96 14.43 -3.48
C ASN A 243 15.30 14.14 -4.84
N GLN A 244 14.20 14.83 -5.18
CA GLN A 244 13.44 14.65 -6.42
C GLN A 244 13.00 13.19 -6.64
N GLU A 245 12.58 12.53 -5.56
CA GLU A 245 12.03 11.18 -5.61
C GLU A 245 10.54 11.20 -5.90
N LYS A 246 10.06 10.23 -6.67
CA LYS A 246 8.64 9.93 -6.85
C LYS A 246 8.20 9.06 -5.68
N VAL A 247 7.15 9.49 -4.98
CA VAL A 247 6.63 8.76 -3.82
C VAL A 247 5.35 8.01 -4.17
N VAL A 248 5.31 6.73 -3.79
CA VAL A 248 4.10 5.90 -3.78
C VAL A 248 3.72 5.62 -2.34
N VAL A 249 2.51 6.05 -1.95
CA VAL A 249 1.99 5.78 -0.61
C VAL A 249 1.10 4.56 -0.64
N VAL A 250 1.30 3.69 0.36
CA VAL A 250 0.66 2.39 0.49
C VAL A 250 0.00 2.33 1.86
N ASP A 251 -1.30 2.12 1.90
CA ASP A 251 -2.07 1.91 3.13
C ASP A 251 -3.15 0.84 2.92
N PHE A 252 -3.82 0.42 4.00
CA PHE A 252 -5.05 -0.36 3.88
C PHE A 252 -6.20 0.54 3.40
N PHE A 253 -6.68 0.30 2.18
CA PHE A 253 -7.61 1.17 1.48
C PHE A 253 -9.08 0.92 1.88
N GLY A 254 -9.61 1.75 2.78
CA GLY A 254 -11.06 1.89 2.92
C GLY A 254 -11.57 2.86 1.85
N LYS A 255 -12.59 2.47 1.05
CA LYS A 255 -13.20 3.36 0.02
C LYS A 255 -13.63 4.74 0.53
N SER A 256 -13.81 4.91 1.84
CA SER A 256 -14.16 6.17 2.51
C SER A 256 -12.96 7.05 2.90
N LYS A 257 -11.71 6.64 2.65
CA LYS A 257 -10.50 7.38 3.06
C LYS A 257 -10.08 8.48 2.09
N LYS A 258 -10.75 8.60 0.93
CA LYS A 258 -10.45 9.64 -0.07
C LYS A 258 -10.54 11.05 0.54
N ASP A 259 -11.49 11.28 1.44
CA ASP A 259 -11.70 12.59 2.07
C ASP A 259 -10.72 12.86 3.22
N ILE A 260 -10.26 11.82 3.93
CA ILE A 260 -9.18 11.93 4.92
C ILE A 260 -7.90 12.37 4.22
N TRP A 261 -7.59 11.85 3.04
CA TRP A 261 -6.40 12.25 2.28
C TRP A 261 -6.52 13.61 1.58
N ASN A 262 -7.72 13.97 1.08
CA ASN A 262 -7.97 15.27 0.46
C ASN A 262 -7.78 16.45 1.42
N ALA A 263 -8.05 16.25 2.72
CA ALA A 263 -7.81 17.27 3.74
C ALA A 263 -6.31 17.55 3.98
N TYR A 264 -5.42 16.61 3.64
CA TYR A 264 -4.01 16.69 3.98
C TYR A 264 -3.06 16.82 2.78
N ILE A 265 -3.35 16.30 1.59
CA ILE A 265 -2.34 16.22 0.51
C ILE A 265 -2.89 16.50 -0.90
N ASN A 266 -2.61 17.70 -1.41
CA ASN A 266 -2.85 18.10 -2.81
C ASN A 266 -1.72 17.67 -3.80
N ARG A 267 -0.86 16.69 -3.46
CA ARG A 267 0.37 16.41 -4.25
C ARG A 267 0.74 14.95 -4.53
N ILE A 268 -0.09 13.95 -4.23
CA ILE A 268 0.27 12.53 -4.46
C ILE A 268 -0.44 11.95 -5.69
N LEU A 269 0.35 11.33 -6.57
CA LEU A 269 -0.11 10.50 -7.67
C LEU A 269 -0.73 9.20 -7.13
N TRP A 270 -2.03 9.01 -7.38
CA TRP A 270 -2.76 7.79 -7.03
C TRP A 270 -2.51 6.70 -8.06
N LEU A 271 -2.12 5.51 -7.63
CA LEU A 271 -1.88 4.39 -8.53
C LEU A 271 -3.16 3.58 -8.79
N LYS A 272 -3.65 3.68 -10.03
CA LYS A 272 -4.18 2.54 -10.78
C LYS A 272 -3.04 2.02 -11.66
N GLY A 273 -2.48 0.87 -11.31
CA GLY A 273 -1.95 -0.17 -12.22
C GLY A 273 -1.03 0.15 -13.40
N THR A 274 -0.51 1.36 -13.63
CA THR A 274 0.55 1.59 -14.63
C THR A 274 1.28 2.90 -14.34
N ILE A 275 2.52 2.84 -13.86
CA ILE A 275 3.40 4.03 -13.83
C ILE A 275 3.96 4.19 -15.24
N ARG A 276 3.43 5.14 -16.02
CA ARG A 276 4.04 5.55 -17.30
C ARG A 276 5.01 6.70 -17.05
N ASN A 277 6.17 6.67 -17.69
CA ASN A 277 7.07 7.82 -17.72
C ASN A 277 6.42 8.96 -18.51
N PHE A 278 6.36 10.15 -17.93
CA PHE A 278 6.09 11.37 -18.66
C PHE A 278 7.42 11.96 -19.14
N PRO A 279 7.56 12.36 -20.41
CA PRO A 279 8.73 13.07 -20.87
C PRO A 279 8.83 14.42 -20.16
N SER A 280 10.03 14.71 -19.68
CA SER A 280 10.41 16.00 -19.09
C SER A 280 10.51 17.07 -20.17
N SER A 281 9.43 17.82 -20.39
CA SER A 281 9.51 19.09 -21.14
C SER A 281 8.30 19.99 -20.89
N SER A 282 8.38 20.87 -19.88
CA SER A 282 7.73 22.19 -19.88
C SER A 282 8.03 22.99 -18.60
N PHE A 283 9.31 23.29 -18.35
CA PHE A 283 9.66 24.57 -17.74
C PHE A 283 10.30 25.43 -18.83
N GLY A 284 9.50 26.37 -19.34
CA GLY A 284 9.88 27.25 -20.44
C GLY A 284 8.95 28.45 -20.51
N ARG A 285 9.24 29.42 -19.62
CA ARG A 285 8.71 30.79 -19.47
C ARG A 285 7.24 30.97 -19.12
#